data_AF-A0A329C7W2-F1
#
_entry.id   AF-A0A329C7W2-F1
#
_cell.length_a   1.000
_cell.length_b   1.000
_cell.length_c   1.000
_cell.angle_alpha   90.00
_cell.angle_beta   90.00
_cell.angle_gamma   90.00
#
_symmetry.space_group_name_H-M   'P 1'
#
loop_
_entity.id
_entity.type
_entity.pdbx_description
1 polymer ?
#
loop_
_entity_poly.entity_id
_entity_poly.type
_entity_poly.pdbx_seq_one_letter_code
_entity_poly.pdbx_strand_id
1 'polypeptide(L)'
;MSTAIISIGGAIVSVMDHGYRRWFFNRNDRVIRNPCSGQENIEYLYVTTAEELRDRLDTFGYNRRSLEGEFRQYENKVEHFTNLPYLCDNPKEAFNRAHSVEFATIDDWLGALGAARAKSIYDCDQYTLPRFQKYESSDPFVDIELLSECVTNYDHFDDSPSMLPTHNRTGFPCASLECMAVAMLEVVSDNAECILNVTELVKGGDVYCFDDLIAARSEHALASR
;
A
#
# COMPACT_ATOMS: atom_id res chain seq x y z
N MET A 1 20.49 6.05 -2.72
CA MET A 1 20.48 4.65 -3.22
C MET A 1 19.29 4.55 -4.15
N SER A 2 19.41 3.92 -5.32
CA SER A 2 18.30 3.81 -6.26
C SER A 2 17.22 2.85 -5.72
N THR A 3 15.97 3.28 -5.75
CA THR A 3 14.83 2.51 -5.24
C THR A 3 13.77 2.26 -6.30
N ALA A 4 12.97 1.22 -6.09
CA ALA A 4 11.69 1.02 -6.75
C ALA A 4 10.54 1.08 -5.75
N ILE A 5 9.43 1.70 -6.14
CA ILE A 5 8.29 1.97 -5.25
C ILE A 5 7.03 1.37 -5.84
N ILE A 6 6.29 0.59 -5.06
CA ILE A 6 4.94 0.14 -5.42
C ILE A 6 3.92 1.02 -4.70
N SER A 7 2.97 1.58 -5.44
CA SER A 7 1.83 2.31 -4.90
C SER A 7 0.51 1.84 -5.49
N ILE A 8 -0.55 1.88 -4.67
CA ILE A 8 -1.92 1.52 -5.04
C ILE A 8 -2.83 2.70 -4.71
N GLY A 9 -3.46 3.28 -5.72
CA GLY A 9 -4.32 4.46 -5.55
C GLY A 9 -3.62 5.62 -4.85
N GLY A 10 -2.33 5.83 -5.14
CA GLY A 10 -1.50 6.91 -4.57
C GLY A 10 -0.82 6.59 -3.23
N ALA A 11 -1.17 5.50 -2.55
CA ALA A 11 -0.53 5.11 -1.30
C ALA A 11 0.62 4.13 -1.55
N ILE A 12 1.80 4.41 -0.98
CA ILE A 12 2.96 3.49 -1.05
C ILE A 12 2.68 2.24 -0.21
N VAL A 13 2.88 1.07 -0.81
CA VAL A 13 2.74 -0.23 -0.13
C VAL A 13 4.08 -0.94 0.07
N SER A 14 5.07 -0.69 -0.79
CA SER A 14 6.41 -1.29 -0.68
C SER A 14 7.47 -0.40 -1.31
N VAL A 15 8.67 -0.44 -0.74
CA VAL A 15 9.91 0.09 -1.33
C VAL A 15 10.91 -1.05 -1.47
N MET A 16 11.60 -1.10 -2.61
CA MET A 16 12.64 -2.09 -2.91
C MET A 16 13.95 -1.35 -3.18
N ASP A 17 14.99 -1.70 -2.44
CA ASP A 17 16.32 -1.10 -2.60
C ASP A 17 17.16 -1.87 -3.63
N HIS A 18 17.96 -1.13 -4.41
CA HIS A 18 18.99 -1.68 -5.31
C HIS A 18 18.50 -2.60 -6.44
N GLY A 19 17.19 -2.66 -6.68
CA GLY A 19 16.62 -3.45 -7.75
C GLY A 19 15.12 -3.55 -7.62
N TYR A 20 14.51 -4.31 -8.52
CA TYR A 20 13.09 -4.56 -8.45
C TYR A 20 12.74 -5.92 -9.04
N ARG A 21 11.66 -6.51 -8.53
CA ARG A 21 10.92 -7.56 -9.23
C ARG A 21 9.72 -6.86 -9.87
N ARG A 22 9.40 -7.23 -11.11
CA ARG A 22 8.18 -6.74 -11.78
C ARG A 22 6.91 -7.08 -10.99
N TRP A 23 6.98 -8.05 -10.07
CA TRP A 23 5.86 -8.46 -9.23
C TRP A 23 4.65 -8.79 -10.13
N PHE A 24 3.44 -8.34 -9.81
CA PHE A 24 2.25 -8.55 -10.65
C PHE A 24 2.11 -7.56 -11.83
N PHE A 25 3.17 -6.80 -12.17
CA PHE A 25 3.21 -5.97 -13.36
C PHE A 25 3.78 -6.71 -14.57
N ASN A 26 3.21 -6.41 -15.73
CA ASN A 26 3.59 -6.98 -17.01
C ASN A 26 4.52 -6.03 -17.78
N ARG A 27 5.26 -6.59 -18.74
CA ARG A 27 6.11 -5.77 -19.63
C ARG A 27 5.34 -4.69 -20.38
N ASN A 28 4.07 -4.94 -20.69
CA ASN A 28 3.22 -4.01 -21.45
C ASN A 28 2.65 -2.89 -20.59
N ASP A 29 2.76 -2.97 -19.27
CA ASP A 29 2.35 -1.90 -18.35
C ASP A 29 3.36 -0.74 -18.34
N ARG A 30 4.49 -0.87 -19.05
CA ARG A 30 5.54 0.16 -19.10
C ARG A 30 5.03 1.43 -19.76
N VAL A 31 5.14 2.55 -19.03
CA VAL A 31 4.79 3.89 -19.48
C VAL A 31 5.93 4.84 -19.14
N ILE A 32 6.29 5.71 -20.08
CA ILE A 32 7.18 6.84 -19.83
C ILE A 32 6.32 8.11 -19.72
N ARG A 33 6.21 8.67 -18.52
CA ARG A 33 5.46 9.93 -18.28
C ARG A 33 6.41 11.12 -18.26
N ASN A 34 5.88 12.27 -18.67
CA ASN A 34 6.57 13.55 -18.47
C ASN A 34 5.59 14.54 -17.80
N PRO A 35 5.46 14.51 -16.47
CA PRO A 35 4.50 15.31 -15.72
C PRO A 35 4.74 16.83 -15.83
N CYS A 36 5.97 17.25 -16.11
CA CYS A 36 6.28 18.65 -16.46
C CYS A 36 6.91 18.70 -17.85
N SER A 37 6.60 19.71 -18.65
CA SER A 37 7.12 19.89 -20.02
C SER A 37 8.65 20.10 -20.13
N GLY A 38 9.42 19.85 -19.06
CA GLY A 38 10.88 19.82 -19.04
C GLY A 38 11.45 18.40 -19.22
N GLN A 39 12.70 18.28 -19.67
CA GLN A 39 13.36 16.98 -19.89
C GLN A 39 13.79 16.26 -18.59
N GLU A 40 13.80 16.95 -17.44
CA GLU A 40 14.35 16.40 -16.19
C GLU A 40 13.36 15.56 -15.37
N ASN A 41 12.06 15.72 -15.60
CA ASN A 41 11.00 15.04 -14.84
C ASN A 41 10.48 13.77 -15.52
N ILE A 42 11.26 13.14 -16.40
CA ILE A 42 10.84 11.86 -17.01
C ILE A 42 10.71 10.78 -15.94
N GLU A 43 9.55 10.14 -15.91
CA GLU A 43 9.23 9.01 -15.03
C GLU A 43 9.16 7.71 -15.84
N TYR A 44 9.70 6.65 -15.28
CA TYR A 44 9.69 5.30 -15.84
C TYR A 44 8.86 4.39 -14.95
N LEU A 45 7.64 4.07 -15.39
CA LEU A 45 6.60 3.48 -14.56
C LEU A 45 6.07 2.20 -15.21
N TYR A 46 5.69 1.22 -14.39
CA TYR A 46 4.70 0.23 -14.77
C TYR A 46 3.36 0.68 -14.21
N VAL A 47 2.32 0.77 -15.04
CA VAL A 47 0.99 1.27 -14.66
C VAL A 47 -0.09 0.29 -15.11
N THR A 48 -0.98 -0.04 -14.18
CA THR A 48 -2.18 -0.84 -14.42
C THR A 48 -3.33 -0.30 -13.55
N THR A 49 -4.55 -0.80 -13.74
CA THR A 49 -5.71 -0.43 -12.90
C THR A 49 -5.80 -1.32 -11.66
N ALA A 50 -6.51 -0.86 -10.64
CA ALA A 50 -6.80 -1.66 -9.46
C ALA A 50 -7.57 -2.95 -9.82
N GLU A 51 -8.51 -2.87 -10.76
CA GLU A 51 -9.22 -4.04 -11.29
C GLU A 51 -8.26 -5.08 -11.88
N GLU A 52 -7.39 -4.68 -12.81
CA GLU A 52 -6.44 -5.59 -13.44
C GLU A 52 -5.44 -6.17 -12.43
N LEU A 53 -4.97 -5.38 -11.47
CA LEU A 53 -4.06 -5.87 -10.43
C LEU A 53 -4.77 -6.89 -9.53
N ARG A 54 -6.05 -6.68 -9.21
CA ARG A 54 -6.87 -7.60 -8.42
C ARG A 54 -7.01 -8.95 -9.11
N ASP A 55 -7.34 -8.96 -10.40
CA ASP A 55 -7.45 -10.20 -11.19
C ASP A 55 -6.12 -10.97 -11.25
N ARG A 56 -5.01 -10.25 -11.38
CA ARG A 56 -3.66 -10.84 -11.40
C ARG A 56 -3.30 -11.45 -10.05
N LEU A 57 -3.60 -10.78 -8.94
CA LEU A 57 -3.40 -11.32 -7.60
C LEU A 57 -4.25 -12.57 -7.36
N ASP A 58 -5.53 -12.53 -7.74
CA ASP A 58 -6.46 -13.65 -7.57
C ASP A 58 -6.03 -14.90 -8.35
N THR A 59 -5.47 -14.71 -9.55
CA THR A 59 -4.89 -15.80 -10.36
C THR A 59 -3.79 -16.57 -9.61
N PHE A 60 -3.08 -15.92 -8.69
CA PHE A 60 -2.04 -16.55 -7.85
C PHE A 60 -2.55 -16.94 -6.46
N GLY A 61 -3.86 -16.86 -6.22
CA GLY A 61 -4.51 -17.23 -4.97
C GLY A 61 -4.56 -16.12 -3.91
N TYR A 62 -4.19 -14.89 -4.27
CA TYR A 62 -4.27 -13.73 -3.38
C TYR A 62 -5.56 -12.97 -3.61
N ASN A 63 -6.48 -13.06 -2.65
CA ASN A 63 -7.81 -12.47 -2.72
C ASN A 63 -8.35 -12.21 -1.31
N ARG A 64 -9.62 -11.76 -1.23
CA ARG A 64 -10.27 -11.49 0.06
C ARG A 64 -10.13 -12.66 1.05
N ARG A 65 -10.24 -13.90 0.58
CA ARG A 65 -10.11 -15.10 1.43
C ARG A 65 -8.70 -15.30 1.96
N SER A 66 -7.66 -15.05 1.16
CA SER A 66 -6.27 -15.16 1.64
C SER A 66 -5.97 -14.07 2.67
N LEU A 67 -6.48 -12.86 2.45
CA LEU A 67 -6.38 -11.74 3.40
C LEU A 67 -7.06 -12.09 4.73
N GLU A 68 -8.30 -12.60 4.72
CA GLU A 68 -8.97 -13.11 5.92
C GLU A 68 -8.17 -14.24 6.61
N GLY A 69 -7.48 -15.06 5.83
CA GLY A 69 -6.61 -16.11 6.34
C GLY A 69 -5.38 -15.58 7.09
N GLU A 70 -4.76 -14.50 6.60
CA GLU A 70 -3.68 -13.81 7.33
C GLU A 70 -4.20 -13.05 8.54
N PHE A 71 -5.36 -12.42 8.42
CA PHE A 71 -6.03 -11.74 9.52
C PHE A 71 -6.30 -12.69 10.70
N ARG A 72 -6.84 -13.89 10.46
CA ARG A 72 -7.02 -14.90 11.51
C ARG A 72 -5.71 -15.37 12.11
N GLN A 73 -4.64 -15.46 11.33
CA GLN A 73 -3.32 -15.80 11.87
C GLN A 73 -2.80 -14.69 12.79
N TYR A 74 -3.08 -13.43 12.46
CA TYR A 74 -2.80 -12.29 13.31
C TYR A 74 -3.64 -12.35 14.60
N GLU A 75 -4.96 -12.52 14.53
CA GLU A 75 -5.86 -12.64 15.70
C GLU A 75 -5.42 -13.76 16.65
N ASN A 76 -5.20 -14.97 16.13
CA ASN A 76 -4.74 -16.10 16.93
C ASN A 76 -3.45 -15.75 17.68
N LYS A 77 -2.54 -14.97 17.07
CA LYS A 77 -1.28 -14.60 17.74
C LYS A 77 -1.50 -13.50 18.78
N VAL A 78 -2.32 -12.49 18.48
CA VAL A 78 -2.71 -11.43 19.42
C VAL A 78 -3.33 -12.01 20.69
N GLU A 79 -4.23 -13.00 20.57
CA GLU A 79 -4.81 -13.69 21.74
C GLU A 79 -3.75 -14.33 22.65
N HIS A 80 -2.62 -14.78 22.08
CA HIS A 80 -1.51 -15.37 22.84
C HIS A 80 -0.57 -14.33 23.45
N PHE A 81 -0.65 -13.07 23.01
CA PHE A 81 0.07 -11.94 23.61
C PHE A 81 -0.83 -11.23 24.63
N THR A 82 -0.93 -11.78 25.84
CA THR A 82 -1.68 -11.20 26.98
C THR A 82 -1.26 -9.77 27.39
N ASN A 83 -0.22 -9.21 26.78
CA ASN A 83 0.26 -7.85 27.02
C ASN A 83 0.86 -7.30 25.71
N LEU A 84 0.03 -7.03 24.70
CA LEU A 84 0.49 -6.16 23.62
C LEU A 84 0.85 -4.80 24.25
N PRO A 85 2.11 -4.37 24.22
CA PRO A 85 2.48 -3.06 24.69
C PRO A 85 2.00 -2.08 23.62
N TYR A 86 0.73 -1.69 23.66
CA TYR A 86 0.32 -0.48 22.98
C TYR A 86 1.20 0.62 23.56
N LEU A 87 2.08 1.19 22.72
CA LEU A 87 3.03 2.24 23.09
C LEU A 87 2.24 3.51 23.39
N CYS A 88 1.55 3.51 24.51
CA CYS A 88 0.69 4.57 24.99
C CYS A 88 1.09 4.87 26.44
N ASP A 89 1.56 6.10 26.67
CA ASP A 89 1.91 6.57 28.01
C ASP A 89 0.67 6.65 28.94
N ASN A 90 -0.53 6.69 28.36
CA ASN A 90 -1.81 6.73 29.07
C ASN A 90 -2.46 5.33 29.12
N PRO A 91 -2.63 4.73 30.32
CA PRO A 91 -3.26 3.41 30.48
C PRO A 91 -4.68 3.30 29.92
N LYS A 92 -5.45 4.40 29.93
CA LYS A 92 -6.81 4.40 29.37
C LYS A 92 -6.80 4.35 27.84
N GLU A 93 -5.87 5.06 27.21
CA GLU A 93 -5.67 5.01 25.76
C GLU A 93 -5.13 3.65 25.34
N ALA A 94 -4.17 3.10 26.10
CA ALA A 94 -3.67 1.74 25.90
C ALA A 94 -4.82 0.71 25.94
N PHE A 95 -5.71 0.81 26.93
CA PHE A 95 -6.89 -0.07 27.04
C PHE A 95 -7.84 0.10 25.87
N ASN A 96 -8.18 1.34 25.49
CA ASN A 96 -9.10 1.60 24.38
C ASN A 96 -8.53 1.13 23.04
N ARG A 97 -7.22 1.29 22.81
CA ARG A 97 -6.53 0.79 21.63
C ARG A 97 -6.52 -0.74 21.63
N ALA A 98 -6.22 -1.36 22.78
CA ALA A 98 -6.30 -2.82 22.94
C ALA A 98 -7.66 -3.38 22.58
N HIS A 99 -8.70 -2.79 23.16
CA HIS A 99 -10.07 -3.19 22.92
C HIS A 99 -10.47 -2.98 21.45
N SER A 100 -10.07 -1.86 20.84
CA SER A 100 -10.34 -1.62 19.42
C SER A 100 -9.67 -2.65 18.53
N VAL A 101 -8.42 -3.02 18.80
CA VAL A 101 -7.67 -4.01 18.01
C VAL A 101 -8.22 -5.43 18.20
N GLU A 102 -8.57 -5.80 19.42
CA GLU A 102 -9.06 -7.14 19.78
C GLU A 102 -10.43 -7.45 19.18
N PHE A 103 -11.34 -6.46 19.14
CA PHE A 103 -12.72 -6.65 18.67
C PHE A 103 -12.97 -6.19 17.24
N ALA A 104 -12.00 -5.54 16.58
CA ALA A 104 -12.15 -5.10 15.21
C ALA A 104 -12.21 -6.28 14.24
N THR A 105 -13.20 -6.26 13.35
CA THR A 105 -13.26 -7.18 12.21
C THR A 105 -12.31 -6.73 11.10
N ILE A 106 -12.02 -7.62 10.16
CA ILE A 106 -11.26 -7.25 8.96
C ILE A 106 -11.93 -6.11 8.17
N ASP A 107 -13.26 -5.98 8.21
CA ASP A 107 -13.98 -4.88 7.56
C ASP A 107 -13.75 -3.55 8.30
N ASP A 108 -13.68 -3.54 9.64
CA ASP A 108 -13.33 -2.36 10.42
C ASP A 108 -11.89 -1.90 10.11
N TRP A 109 -10.96 -2.86 9.99
CA TRP A 109 -9.59 -2.60 9.57
C TRP A 109 -9.51 -2.03 8.14
N LEU A 110 -10.31 -2.55 7.21
CA LEU A 110 -10.42 -1.94 5.88
C LEU A 110 -10.99 -0.52 5.93
N GLY A 111 -12.01 -0.29 6.74
CA GLY A 111 -12.57 1.05 6.97
C GLY A 111 -11.51 2.02 7.48
N ALA A 112 -10.72 1.59 8.47
CA ALA A 112 -9.61 2.34 9.03
C ALA A 112 -8.49 2.59 8.00
N LEU A 113 -8.15 1.59 7.18
CA LEU A 113 -7.16 1.73 6.10
C LEU A 113 -7.61 2.74 5.05
N GLY A 114 -8.89 2.72 4.66
CA GLY A 114 -9.48 3.70 3.76
C GLY A 114 -9.42 5.13 4.33
N ALA A 115 -9.74 5.30 5.61
CA ALA A 115 -9.63 6.58 6.33
C ALA A 115 -8.18 7.07 6.43
N ALA A 116 -7.23 6.19 6.79
CA ALA A 116 -5.81 6.50 6.87
C ALA A 116 -5.24 6.92 5.51
N ARG A 117 -5.59 6.20 4.45
CA ARG A 117 -5.21 6.53 3.07
C ARG A 117 -5.73 7.92 2.70
N ALA A 118 -7.01 8.19 2.94
CA ALA A 118 -7.59 9.49 2.65
C ALA A 118 -6.80 10.61 3.34
N LYS A 119 -6.57 10.51 4.65
CA LYS A 119 -5.74 11.47 5.40
C LYS A 119 -4.37 11.67 4.75
N SER A 120 -3.67 10.59 4.38
CA SER A 120 -2.34 10.67 3.76
C SER A 120 -2.30 11.32 2.36
N ILE A 121 -3.40 11.24 1.60
CA ILE A 121 -3.52 11.87 0.28
C ILE A 121 -3.87 13.36 0.42
N TYR A 122 -4.56 13.76 1.49
CA TYR A 122 -5.00 15.14 1.71
C TYR A 122 -4.07 15.97 2.61
N ASP A 123 -3.06 15.37 3.26
CA ASP A 123 -2.03 16.12 3.98
C ASP A 123 -1.01 16.81 3.03
N CYS A 124 -1.02 16.51 1.72
CA CYS A 124 -0.18 17.21 0.74
C CYS A 124 -0.87 18.41 0.06
N ASP A 125 -2.18 18.59 0.19
CA ASP A 125 -2.92 19.72 -0.38
C ASP A 125 -4.04 20.17 0.57
N GLN A 126 -4.03 21.45 0.96
CA GLN A 126 -5.01 22.10 1.86
C GLN A 126 -6.43 22.19 1.24
N TYR A 127 -7.02 21.08 0.83
CA TYR A 127 -8.38 21.02 0.31
C TYR A 127 -9.20 19.99 1.06
N THR A 128 -10.41 20.44 1.38
CA THR A 128 -11.50 19.76 2.08
C THR A 128 -11.54 18.26 1.78
N LEU A 129 -11.42 17.44 2.83
CA LEU A 129 -11.65 15.99 2.79
C LEU A 129 -12.93 15.71 1.96
N PRO A 130 -12.89 14.85 0.92
CA PRO A 130 -14.12 14.30 0.39
C PRO A 130 -14.85 13.67 1.56
N ARG A 131 -16.14 13.96 1.70
CA ARG A 131 -16.97 13.32 2.72
C ARG A 131 -16.90 11.82 2.50
N PHE A 132 -16.01 11.15 3.23
CA PHE A 132 -16.10 9.72 3.39
C PHE A 132 -17.46 9.45 4.01
N GLN A 133 -18.20 8.55 3.39
CA GLN A 133 -19.39 7.99 4.01
C GLN A 133 -18.91 7.43 5.34
N LYS A 134 -19.42 8.00 6.44
CA LYS A 134 -19.03 7.64 7.80
C LYS A 134 -19.10 6.12 7.89
N TYR A 135 -17.95 5.45 8.02
CA TYR A 135 -17.94 4.01 8.20
C TYR A 135 -18.56 3.76 9.57
N GLU A 136 -19.70 3.09 9.61
CA GLU A 136 -20.30 2.64 10.86
C GLU A 136 -19.54 1.39 11.27
N SER A 137 -18.84 1.47 12.39
CA SER A 137 -18.10 0.34 12.95
C SER A 137 -19.04 -0.83 13.19
N SER A 138 -18.53 -2.04 13.05
CA SER A 138 -19.30 -3.27 13.30
C SER A 138 -19.74 -3.39 14.77
N ASP A 139 -19.01 -2.74 15.68
CA ASP A 139 -19.25 -2.70 17.12
C ASP A 139 -19.12 -1.26 17.66
N PRO A 140 -20.00 -0.82 18.59
CA PRO A 140 -19.97 0.53 19.18
C PRO A 140 -18.70 0.85 19.99
N PHE A 141 -17.89 -0.15 20.32
CA PHE A 141 -16.64 -0.04 21.06
C PHE A 141 -15.40 -0.04 20.16
N VAL A 142 -15.55 -0.27 18.85
CA VAL A 142 -14.46 -0.16 17.87
C VAL A 142 -14.29 1.29 17.44
N ASP A 143 -13.13 1.86 17.70
CA ASP A 143 -12.77 3.22 17.28
C ASP A 143 -11.94 3.20 15.99
N ILE A 144 -12.58 3.55 14.88
CA ILE A 144 -11.95 3.61 13.55
C ILE A 144 -10.81 4.64 13.49
N GLU A 145 -10.85 5.71 14.29
CA GLU A 145 -9.76 6.69 14.32
C GLU A 145 -8.53 6.09 15.00
N LEU A 146 -8.71 5.38 16.11
CA LEU A 146 -7.62 4.63 16.77
C LEU A 146 -7.06 3.53 15.87
N LEU A 147 -7.90 2.78 15.16
CA LEU A 147 -7.43 1.80 14.17
C LEU A 147 -6.67 2.47 13.02
N SER A 148 -7.15 3.62 12.54
CA SER A 148 -6.47 4.39 11.49
C SER A 148 -5.08 4.83 11.93
N GLU A 149 -4.89 5.20 13.19
CA GLU A 149 -3.57 5.49 13.76
C GLU A 149 -2.68 4.24 13.82
N CYS A 150 -3.25 3.09 14.19
CA CYS A 150 -2.52 1.81 14.21
C CYS A 150 -2.00 1.46 12.81
N VAL A 151 -2.79 1.67 11.75
CA VAL A 151 -2.38 1.42 10.37
C VAL A 151 -1.21 2.32 9.92
N THR A 152 -1.11 3.54 10.46
CA THR A 152 -0.08 4.52 10.08
C THR A 152 1.16 4.49 10.94
N ASN A 153 1.05 4.06 12.20
CA ASN A 153 2.15 4.10 13.16
C ASN A 153 2.96 2.79 13.14
N TYR A 154 4.25 2.93 13.44
CA TYR A 154 5.22 1.83 13.57
C TYR A 154 5.12 1.15 14.94
N ASP A 155 3.91 0.81 15.38
CA ASP A 155 3.73 0.01 16.59
C ASP A 155 3.93 -1.46 16.19
N HIS A 156 5.19 -1.90 16.13
CA HIS A 156 5.50 -3.32 15.97
C HIS A 156 5.04 -4.06 17.22
N PHE A 157 4.06 -4.93 17.06
CA PHE A 157 3.53 -5.78 18.13
C PHE A 157 4.51 -6.88 18.56
N ASP A 158 5.49 -7.21 17.71
CA ASP A 158 6.54 -8.19 17.95
C ASP A 158 7.71 -8.00 16.95
N ASP A 159 8.94 -8.02 17.45
CA ASP A 159 10.17 -8.01 16.62
C ASP A 159 10.50 -9.41 16.05
N SER A 160 9.65 -10.42 16.29
CA SER A 160 9.90 -11.75 15.75
C SER A 160 9.94 -11.74 14.21
N PRO A 161 10.97 -12.34 13.59
CA PRO A 161 11.14 -12.32 12.13
C PRO A 161 9.98 -12.90 11.33
N SER A 162 9.13 -13.73 11.95
CA SER A 162 7.94 -14.32 11.33
C SER A 162 6.71 -13.41 11.31
N MET A 163 6.79 -12.23 11.94
CA MET A 163 5.69 -11.26 12.05
C MET A 163 6.02 -9.90 11.44
N LEU A 164 7.27 -9.68 11.03
CA LEU A 164 7.63 -8.45 10.34
C LEU A 164 6.93 -8.43 8.97
N PRO A 165 6.03 -7.48 8.73
CA PRO A 165 5.34 -7.40 7.47
C PRO A 165 6.34 -7.07 6.37
N THR A 166 6.16 -7.67 5.20
CA THR A 166 7.00 -7.38 4.02
C THR A 166 6.50 -6.14 3.26
N HIS A 167 5.76 -5.25 3.94
CA HIS A 167 5.14 -4.05 3.40
C HIS A 167 5.24 -2.88 4.38
N ASN A 168 5.05 -1.66 3.87
CA ASN A 168 5.29 -0.42 4.62
C ASN A 168 4.15 -0.03 5.60
N ARG A 169 3.20 -0.92 5.86
CA ARG A 169 2.01 -0.67 6.70
C ARG A 169 2.01 -1.59 7.90
N THR A 170 2.93 -1.33 8.81
CA THR A 170 3.37 -2.30 9.82
C THR A 170 2.31 -2.64 10.87
N GLY A 171 1.32 -1.77 11.09
CA GLY A 171 0.22 -2.03 12.02
C GLY A 171 -1.07 -2.56 11.40
N PHE A 172 -1.14 -2.79 10.08
CA PHE A 172 -2.31 -3.47 9.48
C PHE A 172 -2.18 -4.99 9.68
N PRO A 173 -3.26 -5.72 10.02
CA PRO A 173 -3.19 -7.13 10.45
C PRO A 173 -3.06 -8.12 9.27
N CYS A 174 -2.04 -7.92 8.44
CA CYS A 174 -1.54 -8.90 7.47
C CYS A 174 0.00 -8.84 7.43
N ALA A 175 0.66 -9.87 6.92
CA ALA A 175 2.11 -9.95 6.87
C ALA A 175 2.66 -9.85 5.44
N SER A 176 1.96 -10.44 4.46
CA SER A 176 2.45 -10.44 3.08
C SER A 176 2.15 -9.14 2.35
N LEU A 177 3.05 -8.76 1.44
CA LEU A 177 2.81 -7.64 0.52
C LEU A 177 1.57 -7.88 -0.33
N GLU A 178 1.31 -9.12 -0.72
CA GLU A 178 0.18 -9.50 -1.54
C GLU A 178 -1.16 -9.32 -0.81
N CYS A 179 -1.28 -9.73 0.45
CA CYS A 179 -2.48 -9.48 1.24
C CYS A 179 -2.66 -8.00 1.58
N MET A 180 -1.57 -7.25 1.82
CA MET A 180 -1.64 -5.78 1.96
C MET A 180 -2.14 -5.12 0.67
N ALA A 181 -1.71 -5.62 -0.49
CA ALA A 181 -2.18 -5.13 -1.77
C ALA A 181 -3.67 -5.43 -1.97
N VAL A 182 -4.12 -6.65 -1.64
CA VAL A 182 -5.55 -6.98 -1.64
C VAL A 182 -6.32 -6.00 -0.73
N ALA A 183 -5.85 -5.75 0.50
CA ALA A 183 -6.51 -4.82 1.41
C ALA A 183 -6.59 -3.38 0.83
N MET A 184 -5.52 -2.91 0.18
CA MET A 184 -5.54 -1.63 -0.52
C MET A 184 -6.52 -1.61 -1.70
N LEU A 185 -6.62 -2.71 -2.45
CA LEU A 185 -7.53 -2.84 -3.59
C LEU A 185 -9.01 -2.89 -3.18
N GLU A 186 -9.32 -3.28 -1.95
CA GLU A 186 -10.68 -3.23 -1.39
C GLU A 186 -11.11 -1.79 -1.04
N VAL A 187 -10.16 -0.88 -0.82
CA VAL A 187 -10.44 0.50 -0.34
C VAL A 187 -10.18 1.58 -1.40
N VAL A 188 -9.90 1.20 -2.64
CA VAL A 188 -9.73 2.09 -3.78
C VAL A 188 -10.74 1.75 -4.88
N SER A 189 -11.02 2.71 -5.75
CA SER A 189 -11.86 2.45 -6.92
C SER A 189 -11.15 1.53 -7.92
N ASP A 190 -11.92 0.78 -8.69
CA ASP A 190 -11.38 -0.15 -9.72
C ASP A 190 -10.49 0.53 -10.77
N ASN A 191 -10.75 1.80 -11.05
CA ASN A 191 -9.97 2.61 -11.98
C ASN A 191 -8.76 3.30 -11.32
N ALA A 192 -8.52 3.10 -10.02
CA ALA A 192 -7.37 3.69 -9.36
C ALA A 192 -6.07 3.15 -9.96
N GLU A 193 -5.10 4.03 -10.19
CA GLU A 193 -3.80 3.61 -10.73
C GLU A 193 -3.02 2.80 -9.69
N CYS A 194 -2.51 1.66 -10.13
CA CYS A 194 -1.48 0.91 -9.44
C CYS A 194 -0.17 1.12 -10.18
N ILE A 195 0.87 1.53 -9.47
CA ILE A 195 2.12 1.98 -10.07
C ILE A 195 3.29 1.24 -9.43
N LEU A 196 4.18 0.72 -10.27
CA LEU A 196 5.55 0.37 -9.89
C LEU A 196 6.50 1.38 -10.53
N ASN A 197 7.01 2.30 -9.71
CA ASN A 197 7.92 3.34 -10.12
C ASN A 197 9.36 2.83 -10.05
N VAL A 198 10.06 2.78 -11.18
CA VAL A 198 11.46 2.35 -11.30
C VAL A 198 12.36 3.48 -11.81
N THR A 199 11.92 4.73 -11.65
CA THR A 199 12.57 5.90 -12.23
C THR A 199 14.01 6.05 -11.77
N GLU A 200 14.28 5.89 -10.47
CA GLU A 200 15.64 6.01 -9.94
C GLU A 200 16.57 4.93 -10.50
N LEU A 201 16.09 3.68 -10.60
CA LEU A 201 16.88 2.58 -11.16
C LEU A 201 17.21 2.79 -12.64
N VAL A 202 16.24 3.26 -13.44
CA VAL A 202 16.49 3.54 -14.87
C VAL A 202 17.45 4.72 -15.03
N LYS A 203 17.25 5.82 -14.28
CA LYS A 203 18.13 7.00 -14.32
C LYS A 203 19.54 6.70 -13.80
N GLY A 204 19.65 5.81 -12.82
CA GLY A 204 20.93 5.34 -12.27
C GLY A 204 21.69 4.40 -13.21
N GLY A 205 21.06 3.91 -14.28
CA GLY A 205 21.65 2.91 -15.17
C GLY A 205 21.69 1.50 -14.57
N ASP A 206 20.94 1.28 -13.49
CA ASP A 206 20.88 -0.01 -12.78
C ASP A 206 20.03 -1.03 -13.54
N VAL A 207 19.10 -0.57 -14.39
CA VAL A 207 18.20 -1.41 -15.18
C VAL A 207 17.95 -0.87 -16.59
N TYR A 208 17.84 -1.78 -17.56
CA TYR A 208 17.69 -1.46 -19.00
C TYR A 208 16.28 -1.75 -19.54
N CYS A 209 15.30 -1.87 -18.63
CA CYS A 209 13.97 -2.35 -18.94
C CYS A 209 13.08 -1.35 -19.70
N PHE A 210 13.56 -0.14 -20.00
CA PHE A 210 12.85 0.88 -20.79
C PHE A 210 13.64 1.28 -22.06
N ASP A 211 14.80 0.70 -22.33
CA ASP A 211 15.68 1.11 -23.43
C ASP A 211 15.00 1.05 -24.80
N ASP A 212 14.14 0.06 -25.02
CA ASP A 212 13.32 -0.07 -26.23
C ASP A 212 12.35 1.12 -26.41
N LEU A 213 11.69 1.53 -25.33
CA LEU A 213 10.78 2.68 -25.34
C LEU A 213 11.53 4.01 -25.47
N ILE A 214 12.70 4.13 -24.85
CA ILE A 214 13.57 5.30 -24.95
C ILE A 214 14.09 5.48 -26.38
N ALA A 215 14.55 4.39 -27.01
CA ALA A 215 15.02 4.39 -28.38
C ALA A 215 13.90 4.80 -29.35
N ALA A 216 12.73 4.16 -29.24
CA ALA A 216 11.57 4.48 -30.08
C ALA A 216 11.14 5.95 -29.95
N ARG A 217 11.11 6.50 -28.73
CA ARG A 217 10.77 7.91 -28.49
C ARG A 217 11.80 8.88 -29.10
N SER A 218 13.07 8.50 -29.08
CA SER A 218 14.16 9.31 -29.68
C SER A 218 14.07 9.33 -31.20
N GLU A 219 13.78 8.18 -31.82
CA GLU A 219 13.57 8.07 -33.27
C GLU A 219 12.35 8.89 -33.74
N HIS A 220 11.24 8.82 -33.01
CA HIS A 220 10.05 9.65 -33.30
C HIS A 220 10.35 11.15 -33.18
N ALA A 221 11.14 11.58 -32.20
CA ALA A 221 11.53 12.98 -32.05
C ALA A 221 12.42 13.48 -33.20
N LEU A 222 13.26 12.60 -33.76
CA LEU A 222 14.11 12.90 -34.92
C LEU A 222 13.30 12.92 -36.23
N ALA A 223 12.32 12.03 -36.39
CA ALA A 223 11.47 11.97 -37.58
C ALA A 223 10.41 13.10 -37.66
N SER A 224 10.13 13.78 -36.53
CA SER A 224 9.17 14.88 -36.46
C SER A 224 9.79 16.28 -36.61
N ARG A 225 11.10 16.34 -36.92
CA ARG A 225 11.86 17.57 -37.20
C ARG A 225 12.12 17.70 -38.70
#